data_AF-A0A7S1B5Q3-F1
#
_entry.id   AF-A0A7S1B5Q3-F1
#
_cell.length_a   1.000
_cell.length_b   1.000
_cell.length_c   1.000
_cell.angle_alpha   90.00
_cell.angle_beta   90.00
_cell.angle_gamma   90.00
#
_symmetry.space_group_name_H-M   'P 1'
#
loop_
_entity.id
_entity.type
_entity.pdbx_description
1 polymer ?
#
loop_
_entity_poly.entity_id
_entity_poly.type
_entity_poly.pdbx_seq_one_letter_code
_entity_poly.pdbx_strand_id
1 'polypeptide(L)'
;AAEGMGELDDLLSVLAGSVGVDVVPGEDDPSNANWPVQPLHPSLIPEANSYSTLRRATDPYVATVGGITLYGSAGRNVRDVARRADLSYPGALERLARGGHLGPPAPETVGSFPFAE
;
A
#
# COMPACT_ATOMS: atom_id res chain seq x y z
N ALA A 1 -14.14 12.68 -5.06
CA ALA A 1 -13.93 11.22 -5.03
C ALA A 1 -14.13 10.60 -6.40
N ALA A 2 -15.31 10.72 -7.02
CA ALA A 2 -15.55 10.16 -8.37
C ALA A 2 -14.63 10.75 -9.46
N GLU A 3 -14.45 12.07 -9.48
CA GLU A 3 -13.55 12.75 -10.43
C GLU A 3 -12.10 12.26 -10.29
N GLY A 4 -11.55 12.25 -9.07
CA GLY A 4 -10.19 11.75 -8.82
C GLY A 4 -10.00 10.26 -9.15
N MET A 5 -11.06 9.45 -9.17
CA MET A 5 -10.95 8.06 -9.61
C MET A 5 -10.90 7.93 -11.13
N GLY A 6 -11.63 8.77 -11.86
CA GLY A 6 -11.47 8.86 -13.31
C GLY A 6 -10.06 9.28 -13.71
N GLU A 7 -9.51 10.31 -13.06
CA GLU A 7 -8.13 10.75 -13.33
C GLU A 7 -7.08 9.68 -13.01
N LEU A 8 -7.28 8.92 -11.92
CA LEU A 8 -6.41 7.80 -11.60
C LEU A 8 -6.51 6.69 -12.66
N ASP A 9 -7.70 6.36 -13.12
CA ASP A 9 -7.93 5.34 -14.15
C ASP A 9 -7.23 5.72 -15.46
N ASP A 10 -7.34 6.98 -15.87
CA ASP A 10 -6.65 7.52 -17.06
C ASP A 10 -5.13 7.42 -16.91
N LEU A 11 -4.59 7.86 -15.77
CA LEU A 11 -3.14 7.80 -15.50
C LEU A 11 -2.62 6.36 -15.50
N LEU A 12 -3.32 5.46 -14.80
CA LEU A 12 -2.93 4.05 -14.73
C LEU A 12 -3.04 3.37 -16.09
N SER A 13 -4.02 3.73 -16.91
CA SER A 13 -4.17 3.21 -18.27
C SER A 13 -2.98 3.58 -19.16
N VAL A 14 -2.53 4.83 -19.10
CA VAL A 14 -1.33 5.29 -19.84
C VAL A 14 -0.09 4.54 -19.39
N LEU A 15 0.10 4.37 -18.09
CA LEU A 15 1.27 3.68 -17.55
C LEU A 15 1.24 2.18 -17.86
N ALA A 16 0.12 1.51 -17.59
CA ALA A 16 -0.05 0.08 -17.83
C ALA A 16 0.07 -0.29 -19.31
N GLY A 17 -0.36 0.59 -20.23
CA GLY A 17 -0.14 0.40 -21.66
C GLY A 17 1.33 0.37 -22.10
N SER A 18 2.27 0.78 -21.23
CA SER A 18 3.70 0.89 -21.55
C SER A 18 4.62 0.05 -20.65
N VAL A 19 4.32 -0.08 -19.36
CA VAL A 19 5.15 -0.76 -18.36
C VAL A 19 4.30 -1.57 -17.38
N GLY A 20 4.93 -2.51 -16.67
CA GLY A 20 4.29 -3.18 -15.54
C GLY A 20 4.05 -2.19 -14.39
N VAL A 21 2.82 -2.14 -13.88
CA VAL A 21 2.40 -1.21 -12.82
C VAL A 21 1.74 -1.99 -11.70
N ASP A 22 2.28 -1.85 -10.49
CA ASP A 22 1.64 -2.34 -9.26
C ASP A 22 1.05 -1.15 -8.49
N VAL A 23 -0.27 -1.10 -8.32
CA VAL A 23 -0.95 -0.06 -7.51
C VAL A 23 -1.22 -0.58 -6.10
N VAL A 24 -0.71 0.13 -5.10
CA VAL A 24 -0.87 -0.18 -3.67
C VAL A 24 -1.78 0.89 -3.05
N PRO A 25 -2.91 0.51 -2.42
CA PRO A 25 -3.84 1.47 -1.85
C PRO A 25 -3.30 2.10 -0.56
N GLY A 26 -3.62 3.39 -0.37
CA GLY A 26 -3.40 4.14 0.86
C GLY A 26 -4.56 4.05 1.85
N GLU A 27 -4.43 4.78 2.97
CA GLU A 27 -5.42 4.77 4.06
C GLU A 27 -6.73 5.49 3.73
N ASP A 28 -6.68 6.47 2.82
CA ASP A 28 -7.82 7.29 2.39
C ASP A 28 -8.43 6.80 1.07
N ASP A 29 -7.90 5.71 0.51
CA ASP A 29 -8.41 5.13 -0.72
C ASP A 29 -9.71 4.35 -0.48
N PRO A 30 -10.57 4.19 -1.49
CA PRO A 30 -11.83 3.44 -1.41
C PRO A 30 -11.60 1.91 -1.30
N SER A 31 -10.95 1.50 -0.22
CA SER A 31 -10.71 0.12 0.22
C SER A 31 -11.11 -0.03 1.70
N ASN A 32 -10.72 -1.14 2.35
CA ASN A 32 -10.94 -1.32 3.78
C ASN A 32 -9.99 -0.45 4.61
N ALA A 33 -10.51 0.12 5.69
CA ALA A 33 -9.72 0.94 6.63
C ALA A 33 -8.74 0.12 7.50
N ASN A 34 -9.04 -1.17 7.69
CA ASN A 34 -8.22 -2.04 8.53
C ASN A 34 -7.00 -2.54 7.79
N TRP A 35 -5.86 -2.62 8.47
CA TRP A 35 -4.69 -3.33 7.95
C TRP A 35 -4.84 -4.85 8.14
N PRO A 36 -4.47 -5.68 7.14
CA PRO A 36 -3.97 -5.32 5.80
C PRO A 36 -5.04 -4.72 4.87
N VAL A 37 -4.69 -3.67 4.13
CA VAL A 37 -5.56 -3.05 3.13
C VAL A 37 -5.62 -3.92 1.88
N GLN A 38 -6.83 -4.17 1.41
CA GLN A 38 -7.16 -4.97 0.24
C GLN A 38 -6.95 -4.16 -1.04
N PRO A 39 -6.71 -4.82 -2.19
CA PRO A 39 -6.51 -4.12 -3.45
C PRO A 39 -7.73 -3.30 -3.86
N LEU A 40 -7.49 -2.25 -4.65
CA LEU A 40 -8.57 -1.47 -5.26
C LEU A 40 -9.51 -2.40 -6.05
N HIS A 41 -10.82 -2.18 -5.91
CA HIS A 41 -11.81 -2.94 -6.66
C HIS A 41 -11.72 -2.60 -8.16
N PRO A 42 -11.80 -3.57 -9.08
CA PRO A 42 -11.63 -3.32 -10.52
C PRO A 42 -12.61 -2.29 -11.08
N SER A 43 -13.82 -2.20 -10.52
CA SER A 43 -14.85 -1.25 -10.98
C SER A 43 -14.52 0.21 -10.73
N LEU A 44 -13.49 0.49 -9.92
CA LEU A 44 -13.03 1.85 -9.66
C LEU A 44 -12.10 2.35 -10.77
N ILE A 45 -11.44 1.43 -11.47
CA ILE A 45 -10.43 1.71 -12.50
C ILE A 45 -10.67 0.79 -13.72
N PRO A 46 -11.85 0.89 -14.37
CA PRO A 46 -12.25 -0.02 -15.44
C PRO A 46 -11.31 0.01 -16.65
N GLU A 47 -10.81 1.17 -17.07
CA GLU A 47 -9.96 1.30 -18.25
C GLU A 47 -8.58 0.67 -17.98
N ALA A 48 -7.98 1.00 -16.85
CA ALA A 48 -6.66 0.49 -16.48
C ALA A 48 -6.70 -1.01 -16.20
N ASN A 49 -7.81 -1.52 -15.64
CA ASN A 49 -8.00 -2.94 -15.38
C ASN A 49 -8.12 -3.80 -16.67
N SER A 50 -8.27 -3.19 -17.85
CA SER A 50 -8.20 -3.91 -19.12
C SER A 50 -6.77 -4.39 -19.48
N TYR A 51 -5.74 -3.79 -18.86
CA TYR A 51 -4.33 -4.12 -19.11
C TYR A 51 -3.83 -5.23 -18.20
N SER A 52 -3.23 -6.28 -18.79
CA SER A 52 -2.63 -7.40 -18.04
C SER A 52 -1.34 -7.03 -17.28
N THR A 53 -0.76 -5.88 -17.61
CA THR A 53 0.42 -5.27 -16.99
C THR A 53 0.09 -4.49 -15.72
N LEU A 54 -1.20 -4.21 -15.45
CA LEU A 54 -1.64 -3.61 -14.21
C LEU A 54 -1.92 -4.70 -13.17
N ARG A 55 -1.32 -4.55 -11.99
CA ARG A 55 -1.61 -5.36 -10.82
C ARG A 55 -2.13 -4.47 -9.70
N ARG A 56 -3.26 -4.86 -9.14
CA ARG A 56 -3.81 -4.25 -7.92
C ARG A 56 -3.26 -5.04 -6.74
N ALA A 57 -2.49 -4.39 -5.89
CA ALA A 57 -1.76 -5.00 -4.77
C ALA A 57 -2.39 -4.64 -3.42
N THR A 58 -1.95 -5.33 -2.35
CA THR A 58 -2.32 -5.06 -0.96
C THR A 58 -1.34 -4.10 -0.31
N ASP A 59 -1.74 -3.49 0.81
CA ASP A 59 -0.84 -2.86 1.77
C ASP A 59 -0.86 -3.67 3.08
N PRO A 60 0.25 -4.30 3.50
CA PRO A 60 1.61 -4.24 2.94
C PRO A 60 1.81 -4.94 1.58
N TYR A 61 2.87 -4.54 0.88
CA TYR A 61 3.26 -5.07 -0.44
C TYR A 61 4.62 -5.78 -0.40
N VAL A 62 4.70 -6.92 -1.10
CA VAL A 62 5.94 -7.68 -1.34
C VAL A 62 6.02 -8.09 -2.80
N ALA A 63 7.17 -7.86 -3.43
CA ALA A 63 7.45 -8.33 -4.78
C ALA A 63 8.92 -8.70 -4.96
N THR A 64 9.21 -9.56 -5.93
CA THR A 64 10.58 -9.84 -6.36
C THR A 64 10.78 -9.37 -7.78
N VAL A 65 11.67 -8.40 -7.97
CA VAL A 65 11.95 -7.77 -9.26
C VAL A 65 13.44 -7.94 -9.56
N GLY A 66 13.79 -8.59 -10.67
CA GLY A 66 15.19 -8.82 -11.04
C GLY A 66 15.99 -9.61 -10.00
N GLY A 67 15.35 -10.51 -9.24
CA GLY A 67 15.98 -11.28 -8.17
C GLY A 67 16.13 -10.54 -6.84
N ILE A 68 15.66 -9.29 -6.73
CA ILE A 68 15.66 -8.51 -5.50
C ILE A 68 14.25 -8.50 -4.92
N THR A 69 14.10 -8.98 -3.68
CA THR A 69 12.84 -8.90 -2.95
C THR A 69 12.69 -7.51 -2.33
N LEU A 70 11.62 -6.83 -2.72
CA LEU A 70 11.20 -5.54 -2.21
C LEU A 70 10.03 -5.74 -1.25
N TYR A 71 10.06 -5.01 -0.15
CA TYR A 71 8.95 -4.87 0.79
C TYR A 71 8.61 -3.39 0.89
N GLY A 72 7.33 -3.06 0.91
CA GLY A 72 6.86 -1.69 1.06
C GLY A 72 5.49 -1.62 1.72
N SER A 73 5.13 -0.43 2.18
CA SER A 73 3.79 -0.10 2.67
C SER A 73 3.38 1.29 2.18
N ALA A 74 2.10 1.63 2.29
CA ALA A 74 1.60 2.98 1.98
C ALA A 74 2.04 4.05 3.01
N GLY A 75 2.85 3.68 4.00
CA GLY A 75 3.54 4.59 4.91
C GLY A 75 2.80 4.87 6.24
N ARG A 76 1.57 4.39 6.43
CA ARG A 76 0.81 4.56 7.69
C ARG A 76 1.58 4.09 8.91
N ASN A 77 2.15 2.89 8.86
CA ASN A 77 3.04 2.32 9.88
C ASN A 77 4.28 3.20 10.18
N VAL A 78 4.96 3.70 9.14
CA VAL A 78 6.17 4.52 9.28
C VAL A 78 5.84 5.88 9.90
N ARG A 79 4.77 6.54 9.44
CA ARG A 79 4.30 7.81 10.01
C ARG A 79 3.91 7.67 11.48
N ASP A 80 3.28 6.55 11.83
CA ASP A 80 2.88 6.25 13.20
C ASP A 80 4.08 6.14 14.14
N VAL A 81 5.10 5.38 13.72
CA VAL A 81 6.36 5.23 14.47
C VAL A 81 7.14 6.55 14.53
N ALA A 82 7.26 7.26 13.40
CA ALA A 82 7.95 8.54 13.33
C ALA A 82 7.37 9.55 14.33
N ARG A 83 6.04 9.70 14.35
CA ARG A 83 5.33 10.61 15.26
C ARG A 83 5.49 10.20 16.73
N ARG A 84 5.44 8.90 17.04
CA ARG A 84 5.48 8.42 18.44
C ARG A 84 6.87 8.39 19.04
N ALA A 85 7.87 8.07 18.22
CA ALA A 85 9.25 7.93 18.67
C ALA A 85 10.08 9.21 18.42
N ASP A 86 9.46 10.27 17.91
CA ASP A 86 10.13 11.51 17.49
C ASP A 86 11.33 11.23 16.56
N LEU A 87 11.07 10.44 15.52
CA LEU A 87 12.06 10.01 14.54
C LEU A 87 11.77 10.62 13.17
N SER A 88 12.83 10.82 12.38
CA SER A 88 12.69 11.02 10.94
C SER A 88 12.10 9.79 10.27
N TYR A 89 11.49 9.93 9.08
CA TYR A 89 10.96 8.77 8.35
C TYR A 89 12.00 7.67 8.08
N PRO A 90 13.26 7.98 7.69
CA PRO A 90 14.31 6.96 7.60
C PRO A 90 14.61 6.28 8.95
N GLY A 91 14.63 7.04 10.05
CA GLY A 91 14.83 6.46 11.39
C GLY A 91 13.68 5.56 11.83
N ALA A 92 12.45 5.91 11.50
CA ALA A 92 11.27 5.08 11.75
C ALA A 92 11.30 3.78 10.91
N LEU A 93 11.68 3.87 9.62
CA LEU A 93 11.89 2.70 8.76
C LEU A 93 12.99 1.78 9.31
N GLU A 94 14.13 2.34 9.71
CA GLU A 94 15.22 1.58 10.32
C GLU A 94 14.76 0.89 11.61
N ARG A 95 13.99 1.58 12.45
CA ARG A 95 13.46 1.00 13.69
C ARG A 95 12.49 -0.15 13.42
N LEU A 96 11.59 -0.02 12.44
CA LEU A 96 10.69 -1.10 12.02
C LEU A 96 11.49 -2.31 11.50
N ALA A 97 12.46 -2.07 10.62
CA ALA A 97 13.30 -3.11 10.05
C ALA A 97 14.11 -3.86 11.12
N ARG A 98 14.73 -3.14 12.07
CA ARG A 98 15.47 -3.74 13.19
C ARG A 98 14.55 -4.47 14.17
N GLY A 99 13.32 -4.00 14.33
CA GLY A 99 12.32 -4.61 15.21
C GLY A 99 11.73 -5.91 14.66
N GLY A 100 11.92 -6.22 13.37
CA GLY A 100 11.33 -7.41 12.76
C GLY A 100 9.79 -7.37 12.67
N HIS A 101 9.20 -6.18 12.76
CA HIS A 101 7.76 -5.98 12.73
C HIS A 101 7.39 -4.89 11.72
N LEU A 102 6.27 -5.11 11.03
CA LEU A 102 5.81 -4.23 9.94
C LEU A 102 4.98 -3.05 10.43
N GLY A 103 4.65 -3.01 11.71
CA GLY A 103 3.92 -1.93 12.36
C GLY A 103 4.29 -1.87 13.84
N PRO A 104 3.79 -0.87 14.58
CA PRO A 104 3.98 -0.82 16.02
C PRO A 104 3.41 -2.09 16.68
N PRO A 105 4.06 -2.64 17.72
CA PRO A 105 3.73 -3.93 18.32
C PRO A 105 2.45 -3.95 19.18
N ALA A 106 1.46 -3.10 18.91
CA ALA A 106 0.18 -3.13 19.62
C ALA A 106 -0.99 -2.75 18.69
N PRO A 107 -2.16 -3.42 18.81
CA PRO A 107 -3.37 -3.14 18.02
C PRO A 107 -4.02 -1.77 18.30
N GLU A 108 -3.34 -0.86 18.99
CA GLU A 108 -3.93 0.39 19.50
C GLU A 108 -3.88 1.58 18.51
N THR A 109 -3.12 1.48 17.40
CA THR A 109 -2.84 2.66 16.56
C THR A 109 -3.23 2.49 15.10
N VAL A 110 -3.24 1.25 14.63
CA VAL A 110 -3.64 0.86 13.29
C VAL A 110 -4.75 -0.16 13.45
N GLY A 111 -6.01 0.26 13.24
CA GLY A 111 -7.14 -0.67 13.13
C GLY A 111 -6.75 -1.82 12.20
N SER A 112 -6.84 -3.05 12.70
CA SER A 112 -6.35 -4.24 12.02
C SER A 112 -7.40 -5.33 12.06
N PHE A 113 -7.32 -6.24 11.08
CA PHE A 113 -8.19 -7.41 11.07
C PHE A 113 -7.80 -8.34 12.23
N PRO A 114 -8.76 -8.83 13.05
CA PRO A 114 -8.47 -9.76 14.12
C PRO A 114 -8.08 -11.11 13.50
N PHE A 115 -6.78 -11.40 13.46
CA PHE A 115 -6.29 -12.69 13.02
C PHE A 115 -6.42 -13.67 14.18
N ALA A 116 -7.14 -14.77 13.97
CA ALA A 116 -7.11 -15.90 14.90
C ALA A 116 -5.79 -16.65 14.68
N GLU A 117 -5.08 -16.98 15.75
CA GLU A 117 -3.94 -17.90 15.69
C GLU A 117 -4.36 -19.30 15.22
#